data_AF-A0A2M7RYR8-F1
#
_entry.id   AF-A0A2M7RYR8-F1
#
_cell.length_a   1.000
_cell.length_b   1.000
_cell.length_c   1.000
_cell.angle_alpha   90.00
_cell.angle_beta   90.00
_cell.angle_gamma   90.00
#
_symmetry.space_group_name_H-M   'P 1'
#
loop_
_entity.id
_entity.type
_entity.pdbx_description
1 polymer ?
#
loop_
_entity_poly.entity_id
_entity_poly.type
_entity_poly.pdbx_seq_one_letter_code
_entity_poly.pdbx_strand_id
1 'polypeptide(L)'
;LAIKELVAEKMRAAATRLTVAPRDFYDLGYLIRTGFNFNDKELLDLFKRKLSEDKFDGNLKKYRTNMGRSEKEISDMNSRIEAELLDVLTLGERKSFSMDKTLKELNKIFSNIE
;
A
#
# COMPACT_ATOMS: atom_id res chain seq x y z
N LEU A 1 7.14 12.70 13.12
CA LEU A 1 6.85 11.33 13.62
C LEU A 1 5.43 10.85 13.36
N ALA A 2 4.37 11.49 13.90
CA ALA A 2 3.02 10.90 13.91
C ALA A 2 2.49 10.41 12.54
N ILE A 3 2.67 11.20 11.48
CA ILE A 3 2.19 10.82 10.14
C ILE A 3 2.98 9.64 9.54
N LYS A 4 4.31 9.60 9.71
CA LYS A 4 5.14 8.50 9.19
C LYS A 4 4.80 7.18 9.86
N GLU A 5 4.51 7.21 11.17
CA GLU A 5 4.05 6.03 11.91
C GLU A 5 2.72 5.50 11.35
N LEU A 6 1.75 6.38 11.10
CA LEU A 6 0.46 6.02 10.51
C LEU A 6 0.61 5.44 9.09
N VAL A 7 1.50 6.03 8.28
CA VAL A 7 1.78 5.53 6.92
C VAL A 7 2.51 4.19 6.97
N ALA A 8 3.46 4.00 7.89
CA ALA A 8 4.15 2.73 8.07
C ALA A 8 3.18 1.60 8.47
N GLU A 9 2.22 1.87 9.34
CA GLU A 9 1.15 0.91 9.66
C GLU A 9 0.25 0.61 8.46
N LYS A 10 -0.06 1.62 7.63
CA LYS A 10 -0.82 1.42 6.39
C LYS A 10 -0.06 0.53 5.40
N MET A 11 1.25 0.77 5.24
CA MET A 11 2.14 -0.04 4.41
C MET A 11 2.20 -1.48 4.93
N ARG A 12 2.33 -1.67 6.24
CA ARG A 12 2.30 -2.99 6.89
C ARG A 12 0.98 -3.71 6.62
N ALA A 13 -0.16 -3.03 6.81
CA ALA A 13 -1.47 -3.62 6.54
C ALA A 13 -1.64 -4.07 5.08
N ALA A 14 -1.31 -3.19 4.12
CA ALA A 14 -1.33 -3.51 2.70
C ALA A 14 -0.48 -4.74 2.37
N ALA A 15 0.70 -4.83 2.98
CA ALA A 15 1.68 -5.88 2.75
C ALA A 15 1.37 -7.22 3.43
N THR A 16 0.67 -7.24 4.57
CA THR A 16 0.67 -8.42 5.46
C THR A 16 -0.68 -8.94 5.94
N ARG A 17 -1.78 -8.16 5.82
CA ARG A 17 -3.13 -8.66 6.13
C ARG A 17 -3.42 -10.00 5.45
N LEU A 18 -4.14 -10.89 6.15
CA LEU A 18 -4.55 -12.19 5.61
C LEU A 18 -5.40 -12.04 4.33
N THR A 19 -6.35 -11.11 4.36
CA THR A 19 -7.14 -10.72 3.19
C THR A 19 -6.74 -9.31 2.79
N VAL A 20 -6.23 -9.16 1.57
CA VAL A 20 -5.80 -7.87 1.03
C VAL A 20 -7.02 -6.95 0.91
N ALA A 21 -6.92 -5.73 1.44
CA ALA A 21 -8.02 -4.77 1.43
C ALA A 21 -7.74 -3.64 0.41
N PRO A 22 -8.67 -3.36 -0.52
CA PRO A 22 -8.48 -2.30 -1.52
C PRO A 22 -8.33 -0.91 -0.90
N ARG A 23 -8.90 -0.69 0.29
CA ARG A 23 -8.77 0.58 1.04
C ARG A 23 -7.33 0.93 1.43
N ASP A 24 -6.52 -0.07 1.75
CA ASP A 24 -5.12 0.19 2.13
C ASP A 24 -4.36 0.79 0.94
N PHE A 25 -4.58 0.24 -0.26
CA PHE A 25 -4.01 0.77 -1.50
C PHE A 25 -4.64 2.12 -1.90
N TYR A 26 -5.95 2.32 -1.69
CA TYR A 26 -6.58 3.62 -1.91
C TYR A 26 -5.89 4.73 -1.10
N ASP A 27 -5.68 4.50 0.19
CA ASP A 27 -5.03 5.45 1.09
C ASP A 27 -3.58 5.73 0.68
N LEU A 28 -2.82 4.69 0.33
CA LEU A 28 -1.46 4.85 -0.21
C LEU A 28 -1.46 5.64 -1.52
N GLY A 29 -2.39 5.35 -2.43
CA GLY A 29 -2.56 6.08 -3.67
C GLY A 29 -2.92 7.54 -3.45
N TYR A 30 -3.75 7.85 -2.44
CA TYR A 30 -4.05 9.22 -2.04
C TYR A 30 -2.78 9.94 -1.58
N LEU A 31 -1.97 9.31 -0.73
CA LEU A 31 -0.71 9.88 -0.23
C LEU A 31 0.28 10.16 -1.37
N ILE A 32 0.36 9.28 -2.38
CA ILE A 32 1.16 9.51 -3.59
C ILE A 32 0.69 10.79 -4.29
N ARG A 33 -0.63 10.95 -4.50
CA ARG A 33 -1.20 12.13 -5.17
C ARG A 33 -0.97 13.43 -4.38
N THR A 34 -0.87 13.35 -3.06
CA THR A 34 -0.54 14.51 -2.20
C THR A 34 0.96 14.81 -2.12
N GLY A 35 1.82 14.01 -2.78
CA GLY A 35 3.27 14.22 -2.80
C GLY A 35 4.01 13.69 -1.58
N PHE A 36 3.45 12.71 -0.86
CA PHE A 36 4.12 12.09 0.28
C PHE A 36 5.38 11.33 -0.17
N ASN A 37 6.51 11.55 0.51
CA ASN A 37 7.78 10.90 0.17
C ASN A 37 7.87 9.50 0.78
N PHE A 38 7.58 8.49 -0.03
CA PHE A 38 7.69 7.08 0.33
C PHE A 38 9.12 6.51 0.36
N ASN A 39 10.09 7.24 -0.20
CA ASN A 39 11.52 6.89 -0.17
C ASN A 39 12.25 7.54 1.02
N ASP A 40 11.50 8.15 1.95
CA ASP A 40 12.06 8.69 3.18
C ASP A 40 12.62 7.56 4.06
N LYS A 41 13.88 7.71 4.49
CA LYS A 41 14.59 6.67 5.25
C LYS A 41 13.91 6.35 6.59
N GLU A 42 13.44 7.37 7.31
CA GLU A 42 12.76 7.18 8.61
C GLU A 42 11.46 6.38 8.40
N LEU A 43 10.70 6.66 7.34
CA LEU A 43 9.52 5.87 7.00
C LEU A 43 9.86 4.40 6.71
N LEU A 44 10.90 4.13 5.93
CA LEU A 44 11.30 2.77 5.58
C LEU A 44 11.81 1.99 6.79
N ASP A 45 12.55 2.65 7.68
CA ASP A 45 12.98 2.07 8.97
C ASP A 45 11.77 1.76 9.86
N LEU A 46 10.78 2.66 9.91
CA LEU A 46 9.51 2.41 10.60
C LEU A 46 8.76 1.23 10.00
N PHE A 47 8.59 1.18 8.68
CA PHE A 47 7.92 0.07 8.00
C PHE A 47 8.60 -1.28 8.31
N LYS A 48 9.93 -1.33 8.26
CA LYS A 48 10.70 -2.52 8.62
C LYS A 48 10.46 -2.93 10.08
N ARG A 49 10.46 -1.98 11.01
CA ARG A 49 10.15 -2.22 12.42
C ARG A 49 8.74 -2.79 12.58
N LYS A 50 7.74 -2.20 11.92
CA LYS A 50 6.35 -2.65 11.92
C LYS A 50 6.16 -4.07 11.39
N LEU A 51 6.89 -4.45 10.34
CA LEU A 51 6.90 -5.83 9.86
C LEU A 51 7.46 -6.80 10.92
N SER A 52 8.56 -6.41 11.58
CA SER A 52 9.21 -7.26 12.58
C SER A 52 8.40 -7.45 13.87
N GLU A 53 7.61 -6.44 14.28
CA GLU A 53 6.70 -6.52 15.44
C GLU A 53 5.70 -7.69 15.30
N ASP A 54 5.24 -7.96 14.08
CA ASP A 54 4.32 -9.06 13.76
C ASP A 54 5.03 -10.30 13.16
N LYS A 55 6.36 -10.37 13.27
CA LYS A 55 7.20 -11.48 12.77
C LYS A 55 7.15 -11.68 11.25
N PHE A 56 6.83 -10.64 10.48
CA PHE A 56 6.97 -10.65 9.02
C PHE A 56 8.42 -10.41 8.59
N ASP A 57 8.73 -10.77 7.35
CA ASP A 57 10.05 -10.59 6.76
C ASP A 57 10.40 -9.10 6.65
N GLY A 58 11.50 -8.68 7.28
CA GLY A 58 11.99 -7.30 7.23
C GLY A 58 12.81 -6.96 5.99
N ASN A 59 12.99 -7.89 5.04
CA ASN A 59 13.66 -7.64 3.77
C ASN A 59 12.76 -6.85 2.82
N LEU A 60 13.00 -5.53 2.77
CA LEU A 60 12.17 -4.60 2.00
C LEU A 60 12.14 -4.91 0.49
N LYS A 61 13.14 -5.64 -0.04
CA LYS A 61 13.17 -6.10 -1.44
C LYS A 61 11.94 -6.92 -1.82
N LYS A 62 11.37 -7.67 -0.87
CA LYS A 62 10.15 -8.46 -1.08
C LYS A 62 8.93 -7.59 -1.41
N TYR A 63 8.92 -6.34 -0.94
CA TYR A 63 7.77 -5.44 -1.01
C TYR A 63 7.85 -4.46 -2.21
N ARG A 64 8.89 -4.56 -3.04
CA ARG A 64 9.08 -3.71 -4.23
C ARG A 64 7.97 -3.85 -5.26
N THR A 65 7.37 -5.04 -5.35
CA THR A 65 6.30 -5.35 -6.30
C THR A 65 5.02 -5.65 -5.53
N ASN A 66 3.96 -4.91 -5.81
CA ASN A 66 2.61 -5.05 -5.26
C ASN A 66 2.59 -5.15 -3.72
N MET A 67 3.52 -4.48 -3.03
CA MET A 67 3.69 -4.63 -1.57
C MET A 67 3.87 -6.08 -1.12
N GLY A 68 4.54 -6.91 -1.93
CA GLY A 68 4.79 -8.32 -1.65
C GLY A 68 3.59 -9.24 -1.87
N ARG A 69 2.49 -8.74 -2.45
CA ARG A 69 1.30 -9.51 -2.80
C ARG A 69 1.45 -10.22 -4.14
N SER A 70 0.96 -11.45 -4.19
CA SER A 70 0.88 -12.22 -5.42
C SER A 70 -0.17 -11.65 -6.37
N GLU A 71 -0.03 -11.91 -7.66
CA GLU A 71 -1.04 -11.55 -8.67
C GLU A 71 -2.41 -12.15 -8.36
N LYS A 72 -2.45 -13.36 -7.77
CA LYS A 72 -3.69 -13.97 -7.32
C LYS A 72 -4.36 -13.15 -6.21
N GLU A 73 -3.62 -12.73 -5.19
CA GLU A 73 -4.15 -11.88 -4.12
C GLU A 73 -4.65 -10.52 -4.65
N ILE A 74 -3.93 -9.94 -5.61
CA ILE A 74 -4.34 -8.68 -6.27
C ILE A 74 -5.61 -8.89 -7.09
N SER A 75 -5.71 -9.97 -7.86
CA SER A 75 -6.92 -10.34 -8.60
C SER A 75 -8.13 -10.56 -7.68
N ASP A 76 -7.92 -11.31 -6.59
CA ASP A 76 -8.95 -11.57 -5.57
C ASP A 76 -9.37 -10.31 -4.80
N MET A 77 -8.46 -9.33 -4.63
CA MET A 77 -8.79 -8.00 -4.11
C MET A 77 -9.61 -7.19 -5.12
N ASN A 78 -9.20 -7.19 -6.39
CA ASN A 78 -9.85 -6.42 -7.45
C ASN A 78 -11.28 -6.90 -7.70
N SER A 79 -11.57 -8.20 -7.57
CA SER A 79 -12.95 -8.71 -7.69
C SER A 79 -13.90 -8.19 -6.60
N ARG A 80 -13.36 -7.75 -5.46
CA ARG A 80 -14.12 -7.21 -4.31
C ARG A 80 -14.10 -5.68 -4.23
N ILE A 81 -13.43 -5.01 -5.16
CA ILE A 81 -13.16 -3.57 -5.08
C ILE A 81 -14.43 -2.72 -5.06
N GLU A 82 -15.48 -3.15 -5.77
CA GLU A 82 -16.76 -2.45 -5.83
C GLU A 82 -17.38 -2.34 -4.43
N ALA A 83 -17.62 -3.49 -3.79
CA ALA A 83 -18.26 -3.58 -2.48
C ALA A 83 -17.38 -3.06 -1.34
N GLU A 84 -16.06 -3.25 -1.41
CA GLU A 84 -15.18 -2.92 -0.30
C GLU A 84 -14.65 -1.49 -0.35
N LEU A 85 -14.66 -0.84 -1.51
CA LEU A 85 -14.11 0.51 -1.69
C LEU A 85 -15.03 1.43 -2.48
N LEU A 86 -15.44 1.07 -3.70
CA LEU A 86 -16.06 2.05 -4.60
C LEU A 86 -17.43 2.53 -4.12
N ASP A 87 -18.18 1.72 -3.37
CA ASP A 87 -19.48 2.09 -2.78
C ASP A 87 -19.39 3.16 -1.68
N VAL A 88 -18.22 3.32 -1.06
CA VAL A 88 -18.00 4.32 0.00
C VAL A 88 -17.29 5.59 -0.49
N LEU A 89 -16.85 5.61 -1.75
CA LEU A 89 -16.20 6.77 -2.34
C LEU A 89 -17.23 7.78 -2.86
N THR A 90 -16.89 9.06 -2.81
CA THR A 90 -17.65 10.07 -3.53
C THR A 90 -17.57 9.84 -5.05
N LEU A 91 -18.54 10.36 -5.81
CA LEU A 91 -18.54 10.26 -7.27
C LEU A 91 -17.25 10.80 -7.90
N GLY A 92 -16.64 11.84 -7.33
CA GLY A 92 -15.39 12.41 -7.82
C GLY A 92 -14.19 11.49 -7.57
N GLU A 93 -14.10 10.91 -6.38
CA GLU A 93 -13.05 9.94 -6.03
C GLU A 93 -13.17 8.68 -6.88
N ARG A 94 -14.39 8.15 -7.05
CA ARG A 94 -14.65 6.95 -7.85
C ARG A 94 -14.24 7.13 -9.32
N LYS A 95 -14.45 8.31 -9.90
CA LYS A 95 -14.03 8.61 -11.28
C LYS A 95 -12.52 8.77 -11.45
N SER A 96 -11.82 9.23 -10.42
CA SER A 96 -10.39 9.52 -10.48
C SER A 96 -9.52 8.35 -10.01
N PHE A 97 -10.05 7.47 -9.17
CA PHE A 97 -9.32 6.35 -8.61
C PHE A 97 -9.14 5.20 -9.61
N SER A 98 -7.95 4.61 -9.59
CA SER A 98 -7.61 3.40 -10.33
C SER A 98 -6.62 2.57 -9.50
N MET A 99 -7.01 1.33 -9.20
CA MET A 99 -6.15 0.40 -8.46
C MET A 99 -4.88 0.08 -9.25
N ASP A 100 -5.01 -0.24 -10.53
CA ASP A 100 -3.88 -0.57 -11.40
C ASP A 100 -2.86 0.56 -11.49
N LYS A 101 -3.32 1.81 -11.61
CA LYS A 101 -2.42 2.98 -11.59
C LYS A 101 -1.70 3.08 -10.25
N THR A 102 -2.43 2.89 -9.15
CA THR A 102 -1.87 2.96 -7.80
C THR A 102 -0.78 1.90 -7.58
N LEU A 103 -1.04 0.65 -7.98
CA LEU A 103 -0.06 -0.44 -7.89
C LEU A 103 1.17 -0.17 -8.75
N LYS A 104 0.99 0.30 -9.99
CA LYS A 104 2.11 0.66 -10.87
C LYS A 104 2.98 1.77 -10.29
N GLU A 105 2.38 2.79 -9.70
CA GLU A 105 3.11 3.90 -9.10
C GLU A 105 3.86 3.46 -7.84
N LEU A 106 3.26 2.62 -6.99
CA LEU A 106 3.95 2.01 -5.85
C LEU A 106 5.15 1.17 -6.30
N ASN A 107 4.97 0.32 -7.32
CA ASN A 107 6.06 -0.51 -7.85
C ASN A 107 7.21 0.34 -8.39
N LYS A 108 6.89 1.45 -9.05
CA LYS A 108 7.88 2.42 -9.54
C LYS A 108 8.63 3.08 -8.38
N ILE A 109 7.92 3.60 -7.39
CA ILE A 109 8.50 4.26 -6.22
C ILE A 109 9.44 3.29 -5.48
N PHE A 110 9.02 2.05 -5.28
CA PHE A 110 9.73 1.06 -4.48
C PHE A 110 10.78 0.25 -5.23
N SER A 111 10.88 0.40 -6.56
CA SER A 111 11.81 -0.34 -7.41
C SER A 111 13.26 -0.41 -6.90
N ASN A 112 13.71 0.65 -6.21
CA ASN A 112 15.08 0.80 -5.74
C ASN A 112 15.27 0.67 -4.21
N ILE A 113 14.25 0.27 -3.44
CA ILE A 113 14.40 0.12 -1.98
C ILE A 113 15.31 -1.07 -1.66
N GLU A 114 16.38 -0.86 -0.88
CA GLU A 114 17.34 -1.90 -0.49
C GLU A 114 16.96 -2.70 0.75
#